data_AF-A0A3D5M6S9-F1
#
_entry.id   AF-A0A3D5M6S9-F1
#
_cell.length_a   1.000
_cell.length_b   1.000
_cell.length_c   1.000
_cell.angle_alpha   90.00
_cell.angle_beta   90.00
_cell.angle_gamma   90.00
#
_symmetry.space_group_name_H-M   'P 1'
#
loop_
_entity.id
_entity.type
_entity.pdbx_description
1 polymer ?
#
loop_
_entity_poly.entity_id
_entity_poly.type
_entity_poly.pdbx_seq_one_letter_code
_entity_poly.pdbx_strand_id
1 'polypeptide(L)'
;MGAQSERQQSLDRLSGYKYMNTSYFEVVLAPGMNSPKESFIKILDDTLVDVRSWLGSSSTRKPQIYLVHGRSGFNSLLAELGIGEKPDWVPALALPSSGVIVFDMEHSRRNPAEGISTLKHEIVHVVLAESGGALPRWVHEGIAQSLARQSPGPQKKREVAVHAYFGELVPINEMDQYLPKSHQRATTLYAVSVMFIDWTRFRYGEGFHASVLRQCKAGMSWDQAFFEESGETLESAFELWQNSLKAGSVLPGLILDLLISWKTIAVMVVIAALVQQKRRRRALEAMKQAELEEEEQQSWNSQQSPTSDGQNTRD
;
A
#
# COMPACT_ATOMS: atom_id res chain seq x y z
N MET A 1 37.59 0.21 -29.28
CA MET A 1 37.54 -0.71 -28.11
C MET A 1 38.67 -0.33 -27.18
N GLY A 2 38.38 0.19 -25.98
CA GLY A 2 39.42 0.49 -24.98
C GLY A 2 39.17 1.67 -24.04
N ALA A 3 38.30 2.63 -24.37
CA ALA A 3 38.17 3.87 -23.58
C ALA A 3 36.82 4.05 -22.83
N GLN A 4 35.84 3.15 -23.03
CA GLN A 4 34.55 3.20 -22.34
C GLN A 4 34.34 2.07 -21.32
N SER A 5 35.19 1.02 -21.30
CA SER A 5 35.06 -0.09 -20.34
C SER A 5 35.75 0.13 -19.00
N GLU A 6 36.39 1.29 -18.79
CA GLU A 6 37.03 1.64 -17.50
C GLU A 6 36.27 2.71 -16.71
N ARG A 7 35.22 3.31 -17.29
CA ARG A 7 34.40 4.31 -16.56
C ARG A 7 33.39 3.67 -15.58
N GLN A 8 33.43 2.34 -15.44
CA GLN A 8 32.61 1.53 -14.54
C GLN A 8 33.44 0.91 -13.38
N GLN A 9 34.62 1.48 -13.09
CA GLN A 9 35.42 1.18 -11.90
C GLN A 9 35.39 2.39 -10.97
N SER A 10 34.93 2.15 -9.74
CA SER A 10 34.90 3.09 -8.60
C SER A 10 34.34 4.48 -8.90
N LEU A 11 33.18 4.80 -8.33
CA LEU A 11 33.06 6.13 -7.72
C LEU A 11 34.32 6.29 -6.87
N ASP A 12 35.17 7.26 -7.19
CA ASP A 12 36.42 7.50 -6.46
C ASP A 12 36.12 7.42 -4.97
N ARG A 13 36.95 6.67 -4.24
CA ARG A 13 36.70 6.43 -2.82
C ARG A 13 36.44 7.77 -2.13
N LEU A 14 35.22 7.93 -1.62
CA LEU A 14 34.77 9.16 -0.99
C LEU A 14 35.65 9.43 0.22
N SER A 15 36.14 10.66 0.30
CA SER A 15 37.05 11.06 1.38
C SER A 15 36.36 10.98 2.73
N GLY A 16 37.03 10.39 3.73
CA GLY A 16 36.48 10.23 5.08
C GLY A 16 35.51 9.05 5.26
N TYR A 17 35.12 8.36 4.18
CA TYR A 17 34.34 7.13 4.26
C TYR A 17 35.25 5.93 4.56
N LYS A 18 34.76 4.97 5.35
CA LYS A 18 35.47 3.72 5.65
C LYS A 18 34.93 2.59 4.78
N TYR A 19 35.83 1.80 4.21
CA TYR A 19 35.48 0.70 3.30
C TYR A 19 35.77 -0.63 3.99
N MET A 20 34.81 -1.55 3.91
CA MET A 20 34.88 -2.89 4.46
C MET A 20 34.35 -3.87 3.42
N ASN A 21 35.07 -4.97 3.19
CA ASN A 21 34.61 -6.02 2.29
C ASN A 21 34.00 -7.17 3.09
N THR A 22 32.83 -7.64 2.67
CA THR A 22 32.24 -8.90 3.10
C THR A 22 32.38 -9.95 1.99
N SER A 23 31.85 -11.14 2.23
CA SER A 23 31.75 -12.18 1.21
C SER A 23 30.92 -11.71 0.01
N TYR A 24 29.90 -10.88 0.22
CA TYR A 24 28.88 -10.56 -0.78
C TYR A 24 28.72 -9.07 -1.09
N PHE A 25 29.23 -8.17 -0.24
CA PHE A 25 29.11 -6.72 -0.39
C PHE A 25 30.45 -6.00 -0.19
N GLU A 26 30.55 -4.82 -0.78
CA GLU A 26 31.46 -3.76 -0.33
C GLU A 26 30.65 -2.78 0.53
N VAL A 27 30.88 -2.80 1.84
CA VAL A 27 30.20 -1.94 2.81
C VAL A 27 31.00 -0.66 2.97
N VAL A 28 30.33 0.47 2.78
CA VAL A 28 30.92 1.81 2.86
C VAL A 28 30.24 2.57 4.00
N LEU A 29 31.01 3.01 4.99
CA LEU A 29 30.51 3.69 6.18
C LEU A 29 30.75 5.19 6.07
N ALA A 30 29.68 5.98 6.25
CA ALA A 30 29.80 7.43 6.34
C ALA A 30 30.70 7.89 7.49
N PRO A 31 31.31 9.09 7.41
CA PRO A 31 32.13 9.65 8.47
C PRO A 31 31.41 9.62 9.84
N GLY A 32 32.13 9.22 10.89
CA GLY A 32 31.60 9.15 12.26
C GLY A 32 30.75 7.91 12.57
N MET A 33 30.46 7.05 11.58
CA MET A 33 29.78 5.78 11.83
C MET A 33 30.70 4.76 12.53
N ASN A 34 30.11 4.01 13.45
CA ASN A 34 30.72 2.79 13.98
C ASN A 34 30.55 1.64 12.99
N SER A 35 31.43 0.64 13.07
CA SER A 35 31.27 -0.60 12.30
C SER A 35 29.92 -1.25 12.62
N PRO A 36 29.19 -1.74 11.61
CA PRO A 36 27.93 -2.44 11.82
C PRO A 36 28.18 -3.71 12.63
N LYS A 37 27.18 -4.14 13.40
CA LYS A 37 27.24 -5.40 14.14
C LYS A 37 27.34 -6.57 13.16
N GLU A 38 28.04 -7.62 13.55
CA GLU A 38 28.17 -8.85 12.75
C GLU A 38 26.81 -9.47 12.39
N SER A 39 25.83 -9.37 13.28
CA SER A 39 24.46 -9.82 13.01
C SER A 39 23.79 -9.07 11.83
N PHE A 40 24.10 -7.78 11.65
CA PHE A 40 23.59 -7.01 10.52
C PHE A 40 24.27 -7.44 9.21
N ILE A 41 25.60 -7.63 9.25
CA ILE A 41 26.35 -8.15 8.10
C ILE A 41 25.83 -9.52 7.67
N LYS A 42 25.55 -10.41 8.62
CA LYS A 42 24.95 -11.71 8.32
C LYS A 42 23.58 -11.57 7.63
N ILE A 43 22.69 -10.72 8.16
CA ILE A 43 21.37 -10.47 7.55
C ILE A 43 21.51 -9.93 6.13
N LEU A 44 22.44 -8.99 5.92
CA LEU A 44 22.72 -8.40 4.62
C LEU A 44 23.18 -9.47 3.60
N ASP A 45 24.18 -10.27 3.98
CA ASP A 45 24.73 -11.33 3.16
C ASP A 45 23.68 -12.42 2.85
N ASP A 46 22.97 -12.93 3.87
CA ASP A 46 21.88 -13.90 3.72
C ASP A 46 20.79 -13.37 2.76
N THR A 47 20.42 -12.08 2.90
CA THR A 47 19.39 -11.46 2.06
C THR A 47 19.80 -11.44 0.58
N LEU A 48 21.06 -11.12 0.26
CA LEU A 48 21.51 -11.14 -1.14
C LEU A 48 21.52 -12.56 -1.71
N VAL A 49 21.98 -13.53 -0.93
CA VAL A 49 21.99 -14.95 -1.34
C VAL A 49 20.56 -15.42 -1.62
N ASP A 50 19.62 -15.15 -0.72
CA ASP A 50 18.22 -15.50 -0.86
C ASP A 50 17.59 -14.84 -2.08
N VAL A 51 17.82 -13.53 -2.29
CA VAL A 51 17.26 -12.79 -3.43
C VAL A 51 17.83 -13.31 -4.75
N ARG A 52 19.14 -13.58 -4.82
CA ARG A 52 19.75 -14.15 -6.03
C ARG A 52 19.22 -15.54 -6.36
N SER A 53 19.11 -16.40 -5.34
CA SER A 53 18.53 -17.73 -5.48
C SER A 53 17.10 -17.64 -6.04
N TRP A 54 16.27 -16.79 -5.45
CA TRP A 54 14.88 -16.63 -5.85
C TRP A 54 14.72 -16.07 -7.27
N LEU A 55 15.54 -15.11 -7.66
CA LEU A 55 15.52 -14.51 -8.99
C LEU A 55 16.31 -15.30 -10.04
N GLY A 56 16.91 -16.43 -9.67
CA GLY A 56 17.76 -17.23 -10.56
C GLY A 56 19.03 -16.51 -11.04
N SER A 57 19.52 -15.52 -10.29
CA SER A 57 20.71 -14.74 -10.64
C SER A 57 21.98 -15.49 -10.24
N SER A 58 22.85 -15.74 -11.22
CA SER A 58 24.19 -16.30 -11.04
C SER A 58 25.29 -15.24 -10.90
N SER A 59 24.91 -13.96 -10.71
CA SER A 59 25.87 -12.86 -10.56
C SER A 59 26.77 -13.06 -9.35
N THR A 60 28.08 -12.89 -9.57
CA THR A 60 29.10 -12.85 -8.50
C THR A 60 29.52 -11.43 -8.14
N ARG A 61 28.88 -10.41 -8.75
CA ARG A 61 29.14 -9.00 -8.45
C ARG A 61 28.93 -8.75 -6.96
N LYS A 62 29.75 -7.90 -6.35
CA LYS A 62 29.52 -7.42 -4.98
C LYS A 62 28.89 -6.04 -5.06
N PRO A 63 27.61 -5.86 -4.69
CA PRO A 63 27.03 -4.53 -4.61
C PRO A 63 27.75 -3.69 -3.56
N GLN A 64 27.79 -2.38 -3.79
CA GLN A 64 28.24 -1.42 -2.78
C GLN A 64 27.06 -0.98 -1.94
N ILE A 65 27.18 -1.03 -0.62
CA ILE A 65 26.17 -0.50 0.29
C ILE A 65 26.76 0.60 1.17
N TYR A 66 26.27 1.82 0.97
CA TYR A 66 26.60 2.98 1.77
C TYR A 66 25.68 3.05 2.98
N LEU A 67 26.25 2.91 4.17
CA LEU A 67 25.55 3.06 5.43
C LEU A 67 25.74 4.48 5.96
N VAL A 68 24.63 5.18 6.11
CA VAL A 68 24.58 6.56 6.61
C VAL A 68 23.78 6.64 7.91
N HIS A 69 23.91 7.75 8.62
CA HIS A 69 23.16 8.02 9.84
C HIS A 69 22.24 9.22 9.66
N GLY A 70 20.94 8.97 9.67
CA GLY A 70 19.89 9.99 9.64
C GLY A 70 19.82 10.75 8.31
N ARG A 71 18.89 11.71 8.25
CA ARG A 71 18.56 12.46 7.03
C ARG A 71 19.73 13.29 6.50
N SER A 72 20.48 13.94 7.39
CA SER A 72 21.63 14.76 7.01
C SER A 72 22.72 13.93 6.33
N GLY A 73 23.10 12.79 6.91
CA GLY A 73 24.08 11.89 6.29
C GLY A 73 23.61 11.31 4.96
N PHE A 74 22.31 11.00 4.85
CA PHE A 74 21.70 10.54 3.60
C PHE A 74 21.79 11.60 2.49
N ASN A 75 21.35 12.83 2.75
CA ASN A 75 21.36 13.90 1.76
C ASN A 75 22.79 14.33 1.37
N SER A 76 23.71 14.39 2.33
CA SER A 76 25.13 14.69 2.06
C SER A 76 25.74 13.66 1.10
N LEU A 77 25.51 12.37 1.34
CA LEU A 77 25.98 11.33 0.43
C LEU A 77 25.33 11.43 -0.95
N LEU A 78 24.01 11.68 -1.02
CA LEU A 78 23.36 11.86 -2.32
C LEU A 78 23.99 13.02 -3.11
N ALA A 79 24.30 14.14 -2.45
CA ALA A 79 24.99 15.25 -3.06
C ALA A 79 26.40 14.87 -3.56
N GLU A 80 27.17 14.12 -2.77
CA GLU A 80 28.49 13.60 -3.19
C GLU A 80 28.40 12.67 -4.40
N LEU A 81 27.32 11.89 -4.50
CA LEU A 81 27.03 11.02 -5.64
C LEU A 81 26.42 11.77 -6.85
N GLY A 82 26.23 13.09 -6.76
CA GLY A 82 25.61 13.91 -7.81
C GLY A 82 24.12 13.63 -8.00
N ILE A 83 23.45 13.10 -6.97
CA ILE A 83 22.03 12.75 -6.98
C ILE A 83 21.25 13.85 -6.27
N GLY A 84 20.22 14.37 -6.94
CA GLY A 84 19.32 15.37 -6.35
C GLY A 84 18.59 14.84 -5.11
N GLU A 85 18.17 15.76 -4.25
CA GLU A 85 17.48 15.45 -3.00
C GLU A 85 16.26 14.53 -3.22
N LYS A 86 16.03 13.65 -2.25
CA LYS A 86 14.88 12.75 -2.21
C LYS A 86 13.95 13.14 -1.08
N PRO A 87 12.63 12.86 -1.20
CA PRO A 87 11.68 13.12 -0.13
C PRO A 87 12.10 12.49 1.20
N ASP A 88 11.82 13.17 2.31
CA ASP A 88 12.27 12.77 3.65
C ASP A 88 11.79 11.40 4.12
N TRP A 89 10.69 10.91 3.56
CA TRP A 89 10.15 9.60 3.88
C TRP A 89 10.91 8.45 3.23
N VAL A 90 11.89 8.70 2.34
CA VAL A 90 12.72 7.67 1.68
C VAL A 90 13.89 7.29 2.60
N PRO A 91 13.90 6.10 3.21
CA PRO A 91 14.99 5.68 4.12
C PRO A 91 16.16 4.99 3.40
N ALA A 92 15.99 4.61 2.14
CA ALA A 92 16.97 3.88 1.36
C ALA A 92 16.79 4.17 -0.14
N LEU A 93 17.84 3.96 -0.93
CA LEU A 93 17.82 4.16 -2.37
C LEU A 93 18.78 3.19 -3.06
N ALA A 94 18.27 2.41 -4.01
CA ALA A 94 19.08 1.66 -4.96
C ALA A 94 19.41 2.51 -6.20
N LEU A 95 20.63 2.34 -6.71
CA LEU A 95 21.08 2.75 -8.04
C LEU A 95 21.42 1.47 -8.81
N PRO A 96 20.43 0.82 -9.44
CA PRO A 96 20.54 -0.57 -9.84
C PRO A 96 21.66 -0.84 -10.84
N SER A 97 21.80 0.01 -11.87
CA SER A 97 22.85 -0.12 -12.89
C SER A 97 24.26 -0.05 -12.30
N SER A 98 24.45 0.82 -11.31
CA SER A 98 25.74 1.00 -10.60
C SER A 98 25.94 -0.03 -9.49
N GLY A 99 24.93 -0.83 -9.14
CA GLY A 99 25.00 -1.79 -8.04
C GLY A 99 25.26 -1.13 -6.70
N VAL A 100 24.78 0.10 -6.52
CA VAL A 100 24.95 0.90 -5.31
C VAL A 100 23.63 0.94 -4.55
N ILE A 101 23.71 0.78 -3.23
CA ILE A 101 22.60 0.92 -2.30
C ILE A 101 23.00 1.97 -1.27
N VAL A 102 22.11 2.92 -0.99
CA VAL A 102 22.24 3.87 0.11
C VAL A 102 21.21 3.49 1.17
N PHE A 103 21.63 3.35 2.43
CA PHE A 103 20.76 2.89 3.50
C PHE A 103 20.95 3.69 4.79
N ASP A 104 19.88 4.31 5.27
CA ASP A 104 19.85 4.99 6.57
C ASP A 104 19.71 3.98 7.72
N MET A 105 20.80 3.79 8.47
CA MET A 105 20.83 2.89 9.62
C MET A 105 19.91 3.35 10.75
N GLU A 106 19.59 4.64 10.84
CA GLU A 106 18.70 5.15 11.86
C GLU A 106 17.26 4.68 11.64
N HIS A 107 16.81 4.60 10.38
CA HIS A 107 15.50 4.03 10.03
C HIS A 107 15.38 2.57 10.52
N SER A 108 16.39 1.74 10.24
CA SER A 108 16.40 0.35 10.71
C SER A 108 16.47 0.24 12.24
N ARG A 109 17.06 1.21 12.94
CA ARG A 109 17.09 1.21 14.40
C ARG A 109 15.74 1.56 15.00
N ARG A 110 14.99 2.48 14.38
CA ARG A 110 13.64 2.87 14.81
C ARG A 110 12.63 1.76 14.56
N ASN A 111 12.65 1.16 13.36
CA ASN A 111 11.74 0.10 12.95
C ASN A 111 12.52 -1.09 12.36
N PRO A 112 13.03 -2.04 13.17
CA PRO A 112 13.89 -3.13 12.67
C PRO A 112 13.27 -3.98 11.56
N ALA A 113 12.00 -4.38 11.70
CA ALA A 113 11.33 -5.20 10.69
C ALA A 113 11.12 -4.44 9.36
N GLU A 114 10.74 -3.17 9.43
CA GLU A 114 10.57 -2.31 8.26
C GLU A 114 11.91 -1.99 7.58
N GLY A 115 12.97 -1.80 8.38
CA GLY A 115 14.33 -1.61 7.90
C GLY A 115 14.84 -2.81 7.12
N ILE A 116 14.65 -4.02 7.63
CA ILE A 116 15.02 -5.27 6.91
C ILE A 116 14.19 -5.42 5.62
N SER A 117 12.88 -5.16 5.68
CA SER A 117 12.02 -5.20 4.50
C SER A 117 12.48 -4.19 3.43
N THR A 118 12.79 -2.96 3.84
CA THR A 118 13.31 -1.92 2.94
C THR A 118 14.66 -2.29 2.36
N LEU A 119 15.59 -2.81 3.17
CA LEU A 119 16.89 -3.27 2.68
C LEU A 119 16.72 -4.36 1.62
N LYS A 120 15.84 -5.34 1.88
CA LYS A 120 15.53 -6.40 0.92
C LYS A 120 14.97 -5.84 -0.39
N HIS A 121 14.09 -4.84 -0.32
CA HIS A 121 13.54 -4.16 -1.49
C HIS A 121 14.64 -3.54 -2.37
N GLU A 122 15.58 -2.77 -1.77
CA GLU A 122 16.68 -2.16 -2.52
C GLU A 122 17.64 -3.21 -3.12
N ILE A 123 17.91 -4.29 -2.39
CA ILE A 123 18.74 -5.40 -2.89
C ILE A 123 18.07 -6.07 -4.10
N VAL A 124 16.75 -6.26 -4.08
CA VAL A 124 16.01 -6.82 -5.22
C VAL A 124 16.17 -5.95 -6.45
N HIS A 125 16.10 -4.62 -6.33
CA HIS A 125 16.35 -3.74 -7.47
C HIS A 125 17.74 -3.93 -8.06
N VAL A 126 18.78 -4.00 -7.22
CA VAL A 126 20.16 -4.24 -7.69
C VAL A 126 20.27 -5.60 -8.39
N VAL A 127 19.75 -6.67 -7.80
CA VAL A 127 19.83 -8.02 -8.39
C VAL A 127 19.04 -8.11 -9.69
N LEU A 128 17.86 -7.46 -9.78
CA LEU A 128 17.10 -7.40 -11.03
C LEU A 128 17.88 -6.71 -12.16
N ALA A 129 18.65 -5.66 -11.84
CA ALA A 129 19.52 -5.02 -12.83
C ALA A 129 20.70 -5.92 -13.27
N GLU A 130 21.12 -6.89 -12.44
CA GLU A 130 22.11 -7.91 -12.82
C GLU A 130 21.53 -8.99 -13.75
N SER A 131 20.23 -9.26 -13.63
CA SER A 131 19.52 -10.22 -14.47
C SER A 131 19.46 -9.77 -15.94
N GLY A 132 19.59 -8.47 -16.22
CA GLY A 132 19.63 -7.95 -17.58
C GLY A 132 18.25 -7.86 -18.25
N GLY A 133 18.17 -7.03 -19.29
CA GLY A 133 16.93 -6.71 -20.00
C GLY A 133 16.25 -5.42 -19.49
N ALA A 134 15.56 -4.73 -20.39
CA ALA A 134 14.70 -3.61 -20.03
C ALA A 134 13.37 -4.18 -19.52
N LEU A 135 13.22 -4.27 -18.21
CA LEU A 135 11.96 -4.69 -17.60
C LEU A 135 11.05 -3.46 -17.43
N PRO A 136 9.72 -3.63 -17.55
CA PRO A 136 8.78 -2.58 -17.16
C PRO A 136 8.99 -2.16 -15.70
N ARG A 137 8.79 -0.88 -15.40
CA ARG A 137 8.96 -0.33 -14.04
C ARG A 137 8.01 -1.01 -13.05
N TRP A 138 6.77 -1.27 -13.45
CA TRP A 138 5.81 -1.97 -12.59
C TRP A 138 6.28 -3.38 -12.21
N VAL A 139 7.03 -4.07 -13.08
CA VAL A 139 7.62 -5.39 -12.79
C VAL A 139 8.73 -5.25 -11.76
N HIS A 140 9.65 -4.29 -11.96
CA HIS A 140 10.72 -4.02 -10.99
C HIS A 140 10.17 -3.78 -9.59
N GLU A 141 9.15 -2.94 -9.50
CA GLU A 141 8.52 -2.52 -8.25
C GLU A 141 7.70 -3.64 -7.62
N GLY A 142 6.91 -4.35 -8.42
CA GLY A 142 6.09 -5.46 -7.96
C GLY A 142 6.93 -6.61 -7.41
N ILE A 143 8.01 -7.00 -8.08
CA ILE A 143 8.94 -8.03 -7.59
C ILE A 143 9.66 -7.55 -6.33
N ALA A 144 10.16 -6.30 -6.31
CA ALA A 144 10.81 -5.74 -5.12
C ALA A 144 9.89 -5.72 -3.90
N GLN A 145 8.65 -5.27 -4.06
CA GLN A 145 7.65 -5.27 -2.98
C GLN A 145 7.26 -6.69 -2.55
N SER A 146 7.09 -7.59 -3.51
CA SER A 146 6.72 -8.98 -3.25
C SER A 146 7.77 -9.70 -2.39
N LEU A 147 9.04 -9.67 -2.81
CA LEU A 147 10.13 -10.34 -2.10
C LEU A 147 10.42 -9.68 -0.75
N ALA A 148 10.28 -8.36 -0.67
CA ALA A 148 10.39 -7.59 0.57
C ALA A 148 9.19 -7.78 1.52
N ARG A 149 8.16 -8.54 1.13
CA ARG A 149 6.91 -8.74 1.87
C ARG A 149 6.18 -7.42 2.18
N GLN A 150 6.28 -6.45 1.27
CA GLN A 150 5.60 -5.16 1.34
C GLN A 150 4.22 -5.26 0.71
N SER A 151 3.41 -6.21 1.19
CA SER A 151 2.06 -6.41 0.66
C SER A 151 1.15 -5.24 1.05
N PRO A 152 0.23 -4.83 0.17
CA PRO A 152 -0.73 -3.78 0.48
C PRO A 152 -1.63 -4.21 1.65
N GLY A 153 -1.99 -3.24 2.49
CA GLY A 153 -2.94 -3.46 3.58
C GLY A 153 -4.35 -3.82 3.08
N PRO A 154 -5.23 -4.34 3.96
CA PRO A 154 -6.57 -4.80 3.60
C PRO A 154 -7.41 -3.74 2.86
N GLN A 155 -7.33 -2.48 3.28
CA GLN A 155 -8.05 -1.36 2.68
C GLN A 155 -7.63 -1.14 1.23
N LYS A 156 -6.32 -1.18 0.96
CA LYS A 156 -5.77 -0.99 -0.38
C LYS A 156 -6.07 -2.19 -1.29
N LYS A 157 -5.99 -3.42 -0.76
CA LYS A 157 -6.44 -4.62 -1.48
C LYS A 157 -7.91 -4.52 -1.89
N ARG A 158 -8.76 -4.04 -0.98
CA ARG A 158 -10.18 -3.80 -1.26
C ARG A 158 -10.39 -2.73 -2.33
N GLU A 159 -9.65 -1.63 -2.26
CA GLU A 159 -9.68 -0.57 -3.28
C GLU A 159 -9.32 -1.13 -4.67
N VAL A 160 -8.25 -1.92 -4.79
CA VAL A 160 -7.87 -2.60 -6.04
C VAL A 160 -9.00 -3.52 -6.53
N ALA A 161 -9.62 -4.29 -5.64
CA ALA A 161 -10.73 -5.17 -6.01
C ALA A 161 -11.98 -4.40 -6.48
N VAL A 162 -12.27 -3.24 -5.90
CA VAL A 162 -13.36 -2.35 -6.33
C VAL A 162 -13.08 -1.81 -7.73
N HIS A 163 -11.88 -1.28 -7.99
CA HIS A 163 -11.51 -0.82 -9.32
C HIS A 163 -11.52 -1.97 -10.36
N ALA A 164 -11.06 -3.17 -9.98
CA ALA A 164 -11.15 -4.35 -10.85
C ALA A 164 -12.61 -4.67 -11.19
N TYR A 165 -13.52 -4.57 -10.22
CA TYR A 165 -14.95 -4.83 -10.42
C TYR A 165 -15.60 -3.87 -11.41
N PHE A 166 -15.30 -2.57 -11.31
CA PHE A 166 -15.83 -1.55 -12.21
C PHE A 166 -15.06 -1.40 -13.53
N GLY A 167 -13.98 -2.16 -13.73
CA GLY A 167 -13.15 -2.06 -14.94
C GLY A 167 -12.32 -0.77 -14.99
N GLU A 168 -11.97 -0.22 -13.84
CA GLU A 168 -11.28 1.07 -13.68
C GLU A 168 -9.76 0.91 -13.44
N LEU A 169 -9.24 -0.32 -13.50
CA LEU A 169 -7.80 -0.53 -13.41
C LEU A 169 -7.12 -0.06 -14.69
N VAL A 170 -5.95 0.57 -14.52
CA VAL A 170 -5.09 0.95 -15.65
C VAL A 170 -4.67 -0.33 -16.40
N PRO A 171 -4.77 -0.36 -17.74
CA PRO A 171 -4.27 -1.48 -18.55
C PRO A 171 -2.81 -1.80 -18.24
N ILE A 172 -2.46 -3.09 -18.21
CA ILE A 172 -1.13 -3.56 -17.80
C ILE A 172 0.01 -2.99 -18.67
N ASN A 173 -0.24 -2.83 -19.97
CA ASN A 173 0.67 -2.24 -20.95
C ASN A 173 0.87 -0.72 -20.80
N GLU A 174 -0.06 -0.04 -20.13
CA GLU A 174 0.00 1.41 -19.87
C GLU A 174 0.52 1.74 -18.46
N MET A 175 0.63 0.74 -17.57
CA MET A 175 0.98 0.97 -16.15
C MET A 175 2.23 1.83 -15.96
N ASP A 176 3.27 1.63 -16.76
CA ASP A 176 4.54 2.37 -16.66
C ASP A 176 4.40 3.88 -16.95
N GLN A 177 3.40 4.27 -17.73
CA GLN A 177 3.13 5.67 -18.07
C GLN A 177 2.53 6.42 -16.88
N TYR A 178 1.67 5.74 -16.11
CA TYR A 178 0.94 6.33 -14.99
C TYR A 178 1.60 6.09 -13.63
N LEU A 179 2.51 5.12 -13.53
CA LEU A 179 3.17 4.81 -12.27
C LEU A 179 3.93 6.06 -11.78
N PRO A 180 3.75 6.52 -10.53
CA PRO A 180 4.47 7.69 -10.04
C PRO A 180 5.99 7.46 -10.09
N LYS A 181 6.75 8.54 -10.31
CA LYS A 181 8.22 8.50 -10.19
C LYS A 181 8.69 8.46 -8.73
N SER A 182 7.82 8.83 -7.79
CA SER A 182 8.06 8.70 -6.37
C SER A 182 7.50 7.39 -5.84
N HIS A 183 8.32 6.62 -5.12
CA HIS A 183 8.01 5.32 -4.50
C HIS A 183 6.98 5.41 -3.34
N GLN A 184 5.95 6.25 -3.46
CA GLN A 184 4.92 6.34 -2.45
C GLN A 184 4.14 5.02 -2.43
N ARG A 185 4.51 4.12 -1.51
CA ARG A 185 3.96 2.76 -1.35
C ARG A 185 2.43 2.71 -1.24
N ALA A 186 1.78 3.84 -0.95
CA ALA A 186 0.33 3.96 -0.82
C ALA A 186 -0.44 4.11 -2.16
N THR A 187 0.24 4.21 -3.30
CA THR A 187 -0.48 4.34 -4.58
C THR A 187 -1.09 3.02 -5.03
N THR A 188 -2.23 3.12 -5.68
CA THR A 188 -3.01 1.96 -6.15
C THR A 188 -2.28 1.18 -7.24
N LEU A 189 -1.48 1.86 -8.06
CA LEU A 189 -0.67 1.24 -9.09
C LEU A 189 0.47 0.36 -8.53
N TYR A 190 1.12 0.78 -7.44
CA TYR A 190 2.08 -0.10 -6.76
C TYR A 190 1.38 -1.32 -6.16
N ALA A 191 0.22 -1.13 -5.54
CA ALA A 191 -0.58 -2.25 -5.02
C ALA A 191 -0.99 -3.24 -6.11
N VAL A 192 -1.44 -2.76 -7.28
CA VAL A 192 -1.72 -3.58 -8.47
C VAL A 192 -0.48 -4.36 -8.90
N SER A 193 0.67 -3.69 -8.98
CA SER A 193 1.94 -4.29 -9.41
C SER A 193 2.32 -5.49 -8.54
N VAL A 194 2.38 -5.31 -7.21
CA VAL A 194 2.76 -6.39 -6.30
C VAL A 194 1.69 -7.49 -6.21
N MET A 195 0.40 -7.13 -6.21
CA MET A 195 -0.68 -8.12 -6.16
C MET A 195 -0.73 -8.99 -7.42
N PHE A 196 -0.46 -8.40 -8.59
CA PHE A 196 -0.40 -9.15 -9.84
C PHE A 196 0.86 -10.04 -9.91
N ILE A 197 2.02 -9.53 -9.51
CA ILE A 197 3.25 -10.34 -9.38
C ILE A 197 3.03 -11.52 -8.42
N ASP A 198 2.45 -11.29 -7.24
CA ASP A 198 2.13 -12.36 -6.29
C ASP A 198 1.16 -13.39 -6.89
N TRP A 199 0.15 -12.94 -7.63
CA TRP A 199 -0.81 -13.84 -8.29
C TRP A 199 -0.14 -14.68 -9.39
N THR A 200 0.72 -14.10 -10.22
CA THR A 200 1.44 -14.86 -11.28
C THR A 200 2.33 -15.93 -10.67
N ARG A 201 3.01 -15.63 -9.55
CA ARG A 201 3.78 -16.64 -8.81
C ARG A 201 2.89 -17.76 -8.28
N PHE A 202 1.75 -17.43 -7.70
CA PHE A 202 0.84 -18.45 -7.19
C PHE A 202 0.25 -19.32 -8.31
N ARG A 203 -0.05 -18.72 -9.47
CA ARG A 203 -0.66 -19.39 -10.62
C ARG A 203 0.32 -20.29 -11.38
N TYR A 204 1.51 -19.79 -11.67
CA TYR A 204 2.49 -20.47 -12.54
C TYR A 204 3.65 -21.13 -11.77
N GLY A 205 3.75 -20.90 -10.45
CA GLY A 205 4.71 -21.53 -9.55
C GLY A 205 5.85 -20.58 -9.10
N GLU A 206 6.54 -20.99 -8.02
CA GLU A 206 7.59 -20.18 -7.37
C GLU A 206 8.78 -19.85 -8.29
N GLY A 207 9.10 -20.73 -9.26
CA GLY A 207 10.20 -20.53 -10.20
C GLY A 207 9.87 -19.67 -11.42
N PHE A 208 8.62 -19.23 -11.58
CA PHE A 208 8.12 -18.57 -12.79
C PHE A 208 8.93 -17.31 -13.13
N HIS A 209 9.07 -16.37 -12.19
CA HIS A 209 9.77 -15.10 -12.45
C HIS A 209 11.26 -15.32 -12.74
N ALA A 210 11.91 -16.28 -12.10
CA ALA A 210 13.30 -16.63 -12.40
C ALA A 210 13.45 -17.14 -13.84
N SER A 211 12.50 -17.94 -14.34
CA SER A 211 12.47 -18.38 -15.73
C SER A 211 12.25 -17.24 -16.72
N VAL A 212 11.27 -16.37 -16.47
CA VAL A 212 11.01 -15.20 -17.31
C VAL A 212 12.23 -14.29 -17.36
N LEU A 213 12.86 -14.01 -16.21
CA LEU A 213 14.07 -13.18 -16.13
C LEU A 213 15.25 -13.78 -16.89
N ARG A 214 15.42 -15.11 -16.85
CA ARG A 214 16.46 -15.81 -17.63
C ARG A 214 16.26 -15.62 -19.14
N GLN A 215 15.01 -15.65 -19.61
CA GLN A 215 14.68 -15.40 -21.02
C GLN A 215 14.87 -13.92 -21.39
N CYS A 216 14.51 -12.99 -20.51
CA CYS A 216 14.77 -11.55 -20.68
C CYS A 216 16.28 -11.26 -20.82
N LYS A 217 17.09 -11.93 -20.00
CA LYS A 217 18.56 -11.86 -20.10
C LYS A 217 19.09 -12.30 -21.46
N ALA A 218 18.42 -13.26 -22.10
CA ALA A 218 18.75 -13.75 -23.43
C ALA A 218 18.28 -12.81 -24.57
N GLY A 219 17.65 -11.69 -24.24
CA GLY A 219 17.27 -10.63 -25.20
C GLY A 219 15.78 -10.56 -25.54
N MET A 220 14.94 -11.42 -24.96
CA MET A 220 13.48 -11.32 -25.11
C MET A 220 12.94 -10.12 -24.33
N SER A 221 11.84 -9.53 -24.79
CA SER A 221 11.08 -8.60 -23.95
C SER A 221 10.40 -9.34 -22.80
N TRP A 222 10.01 -8.60 -21.75
CA TRP A 222 9.23 -9.17 -20.65
C TRP A 222 7.97 -9.89 -21.14
N ASP A 223 7.21 -9.25 -22.02
CA ASP A 223 5.95 -9.78 -22.53
C ASP A 223 6.15 -11.05 -23.36
N GLN A 224 7.21 -11.11 -24.16
CA GLN A 224 7.60 -12.31 -24.92
C GLN A 224 7.98 -13.45 -23.98
N ALA A 225 8.90 -13.20 -23.04
CA ALA A 225 9.35 -14.19 -22.07
C ALA A 225 8.20 -14.68 -21.16
N PHE A 226 7.27 -13.77 -20.80
CA PHE A 226 6.08 -14.10 -20.05
C PHE A 226 5.18 -15.05 -20.84
N PHE A 227 4.95 -14.76 -22.12
CA PHE A 227 4.15 -15.61 -23.00
C PHE A 227 4.79 -16.99 -23.19
N GLU A 228 6.09 -17.05 -23.45
CA GLU A 228 6.83 -18.31 -23.62
C GLU A 228 6.78 -19.19 -22.37
N GLU A 229 6.84 -18.60 -21.16
CA GLU A 229 6.79 -19.36 -19.91
C GLU A 229 5.36 -19.73 -19.47
N SER A 230 4.39 -18.84 -19.68
CA SER A 230 3.01 -19.04 -19.18
C SER A 230 2.03 -19.64 -20.19
N GLY A 231 2.33 -19.53 -21.49
CA GLY A 231 1.41 -19.81 -22.59
C GLY A 231 0.27 -18.79 -22.74
N GLU A 232 0.28 -17.71 -21.97
CA GLU A 232 -0.76 -16.67 -21.95
C GLU A 232 -0.13 -15.30 -22.24
N THR A 233 -0.82 -14.46 -23.02
CA THR A 233 -0.39 -13.06 -23.18
C THR A 233 -0.52 -12.34 -21.84
N LEU A 234 0.32 -11.33 -21.60
CA LEU A 234 0.30 -10.54 -20.37
C LEU A 234 -1.09 -9.93 -20.09
N GLU A 235 -1.77 -9.45 -21.13
CA GLU A 235 -3.12 -8.88 -21.06
C GLU A 235 -4.16 -9.92 -20.62
N SER A 236 -4.17 -11.08 -21.26
CA SER A 236 -5.06 -12.20 -20.88
C SER A 236 -4.83 -12.64 -19.43
N ALA A 237 -3.57 -12.78 -19.00
CA ALA A 237 -3.25 -13.13 -17.62
C ALA A 237 -3.74 -12.05 -16.64
N PHE A 238 -3.59 -10.77 -17.00
CA PHE A 238 -4.09 -9.65 -16.21
C PHE A 238 -5.61 -9.64 -16.12
N GLU A 239 -6.34 -9.92 -17.20
CA GLU A 239 -7.80 -10.06 -17.20
C GLU A 239 -8.28 -11.22 -16.32
N LEU A 240 -7.61 -12.38 -16.39
CA LEU A 240 -7.89 -13.52 -15.51
C LEU A 240 -7.72 -13.16 -14.04
N TRP A 241 -6.63 -12.46 -13.71
CA TRP A 241 -6.41 -11.94 -12.37
C TRP A 241 -7.51 -10.97 -11.92
N GLN A 242 -7.87 -10.00 -12.76
CA GLN A 242 -8.96 -9.06 -12.47
C GLN A 242 -10.28 -9.78 -12.20
N ASN A 243 -10.62 -10.78 -13.02
CA ASN A 243 -11.83 -11.58 -12.83
C ASN A 243 -11.79 -12.42 -11.54
N SER A 244 -10.61 -12.88 -11.12
CA SER A 244 -10.44 -13.55 -9.83
C SER A 244 -10.71 -12.62 -8.63
N LEU A 245 -10.38 -11.32 -8.75
CA LEU A 245 -10.71 -10.31 -7.74
C LEU A 245 -12.22 -10.04 -7.65
N LYS A 246 -12.93 -10.09 -8.78
CA LYS A 246 -14.41 -9.93 -8.84
C LYS A 246 -15.15 -11.07 -8.15
N ALA A 247 -14.68 -12.30 -8.33
CA ALA A 247 -15.29 -13.50 -7.76
C ALA A 247 -15.21 -13.53 -6.22
N GLY A 248 -14.16 -12.92 -5.64
CA GLY A 248 -14.09 -12.61 -4.21
C GLY A 248 -15.05 -11.47 -3.86
N SER A 249 -16.36 -11.75 -3.83
CA SER A 249 -17.44 -10.75 -3.74
C SER A 249 -17.12 -9.56 -2.81
N VAL A 250 -16.82 -8.41 -3.42
CA VAL A 250 -16.65 -7.12 -2.73
C VAL A 250 -17.98 -6.56 -2.23
N LEU A 251 -19.09 -7.06 -2.77
CA LEU A 251 -20.46 -6.60 -2.52
C LEU A 251 -20.87 -6.61 -1.04
N PRO A 252 -20.72 -7.72 -0.28
CA PRO A 252 -21.10 -7.76 1.14
C PRO A 252 -20.33 -6.73 1.96
N GLY A 253 -19.05 -6.54 1.68
CA GLY A 253 -18.22 -5.53 2.32
C GLY A 253 -18.68 -4.10 1.99
N LEU A 254 -19.04 -3.82 0.75
CA LEU A 254 -19.56 -2.51 0.34
C LEU A 254 -20.93 -2.21 0.96
N ILE A 255 -21.82 -3.22 1.02
CA ILE A 255 -23.12 -3.11 1.69
C ILE A 255 -22.94 -2.84 3.18
N LEU A 256 -22.03 -3.56 3.85
CA LEU A 256 -21.76 -3.37 5.27
C LEU A 256 -21.21 -1.97 5.56
N ASP A 257 -20.26 -1.49 4.75
CA ASP A 257 -19.73 -0.12 4.87
C ASP A 257 -20.83 0.93 4.70
N LEU A 258 -21.74 0.73 3.73
CA LEU A 258 -22.87 1.62 3.53
C LEU A 258 -23.79 1.61 4.75
N LEU A 259 -24.13 0.44 5.27
CA LEU A 259 -25.02 0.28 6.43
C LEU A 259 -24.45 0.91 7.70
N ILE A 260 -23.15 0.78 7.94
CA ILE A 260 -22.45 1.31 9.13
C ILE A 260 -21.94 2.74 8.91
N SER A 261 -22.08 3.30 7.70
CA SER A 261 -21.62 4.66 7.43
C SER A 261 -22.27 5.67 8.39
N TRP A 262 -21.51 6.69 8.81
CA TRP A 262 -22.06 7.77 9.63
C TRP A 262 -23.27 8.45 8.95
N LYS A 263 -23.33 8.41 7.60
CA LYS A 263 -24.43 8.95 6.80
C LYS A 263 -25.71 8.14 7.01
N THR A 264 -25.67 6.80 6.99
CA THR A 264 -26.84 5.98 7.27
C THR A 264 -27.30 6.14 8.71
N ILE A 265 -26.37 6.20 9.67
CA ILE A 265 -26.72 6.48 11.07
C ILE A 265 -27.40 7.84 11.20
N ALA A 266 -26.87 8.88 10.57
CA ALA A 266 -27.47 10.22 10.58
C ALA A 266 -28.89 10.23 9.97
N VAL A 267 -29.08 9.56 8.83
CA VAL A 267 -30.41 9.41 8.19
C VAL A 267 -31.38 8.66 9.11
N MET A 268 -30.94 7.58 9.76
CA MET A 268 -31.74 6.81 10.71
C MET A 268 -32.17 7.67 11.92
N VAL A 269 -31.28 8.50 12.44
CA VAL A 269 -31.59 9.44 13.54
C VAL A 269 -32.61 10.48 13.09
N VAL A 270 -32.47 11.04 11.87
CA VAL A 270 -33.44 12.00 11.32
C VAL A 270 -34.81 11.34 11.16
N ILE A 271 -34.88 10.14 10.59
CA ILE A 271 -36.14 9.39 10.46
C ILE A 271 -36.75 9.11 11.84
N ALA A 272 -35.95 8.66 12.80
CA ALA A 272 -36.41 8.41 14.17
C ALA A 272 -36.97 9.69 14.82
N ALA A 273 -36.29 10.83 14.65
CA ALA A 273 -36.74 12.13 15.16
C ALA A 273 -38.08 12.56 14.51
N LEU A 274 -38.23 12.40 13.19
CA LEU A 274 -39.48 12.70 12.49
C LEU A 274 -40.64 11.80 12.95
N VAL A 275 -40.39 10.50 13.09
CA VAL A 275 -41.38 9.55 13.61
C VAL A 275 -41.76 9.88 15.06
N GLN A 276 -40.78 10.20 15.90
CA GLN A 276 -41.01 10.58 17.29
C GLN A 276 -41.78 11.90 17.41
N GLN A 277 -41.46 12.89 16.58
CA GLN A 277 -42.19 14.15 16.52
C GLN A 277 -43.66 13.93 16.11
N LYS A 278 -43.91 13.08 15.11
CA LYS A 278 -45.27 12.72 14.68
C LYS A 278 -46.04 11.98 15.78
N ARG A 279 -45.40 11.05 16.48
CA ARG A 279 -46.00 10.34 17.63
C ARG A 279 -46.33 11.29 18.77
N ARG A 280 -45.41 12.20 19.12
CA ARG A 280 -45.60 13.18 20.20
C ARG A 280 -46.73 14.17 19.88
N ARG A 281 -46.86 14.60 18.62
CA ARG A 281 -47.99 15.44 18.18
C ARG A 281 -49.32 14.72 18.33
N ARG A 282 -49.43 13.47 17.86
CA ARG A 282 -50.63 12.65 18.01
C ARG A 282 -51.01 12.41 19.47
N ALA A 283 -50.03 12.14 20.34
CA ALA A 283 -50.27 11.96 21.76
C ALA A 283 -50.79 13.25 22.42
N LEU A 284 -50.23 14.42 22.05
CA LEU A 284 -50.69 15.70 22.55
C LEU A 284 -52.10 16.07 22.03
N GLU A 285 -52.39 15.77 20.76
CA GLU A 285 -53.73 15.95 20.18
C GLU A 285 -54.77 15.06 20.88
N ALA A 286 -54.44 13.81 21.17
CA ALA A 286 -55.32 12.90 21.91
C ALA A 286 -55.59 13.39 23.35
N MET A 287 -54.57 13.92 24.04
CA MET A 287 -54.74 14.52 25.37
C MET A 287 -55.65 15.75 25.35
N LYS A 288 -55.49 16.62 24.35
CA LYS A 288 -56.36 17.80 24.18
C LYS A 288 -57.82 17.43 23.90
N GLN A 289 -58.05 16.38 23.12
CA GLN A 289 -59.41 15.89 22.87
C GLN A 289 -60.05 15.34 24.15
N ALA A 290 -59.31 14.54 24.93
CA ALA A 290 -59.80 14.03 26.21
C ALA A 290 -60.10 15.16 27.22
N GLU A 291 -59.26 16.20 27.29
CA GLU A 291 -59.48 17.37 28.15
C GLU A 291 -60.75 18.14 27.74
N LEU A 292 -60.97 18.34 26.44
CA LEU A 292 -62.20 18.97 25.92
C LEU A 292 -63.45 18.13 26.22
N GLU A 293 -63.37 16.81 26.09
CA GLU A 293 -64.47 15.89 26.42
C GLU A 293 -64.78 15.91 27.93
N GLU A 294 -63.75 15.98 28.79
CA GLU A 294 -63.91 16.13 30.24
C GLU A 294 -64.53 17.48 30.61
N GLU A 295 -64.11 18.57 29.98
CA GLU A 295 -64.69 19.90 30.17
C GLU A 295 -66.15 19.96 29.69
N GLU A 296 -66.48 19.37 28.54
CA GLU A 296 -67.86 19.25 28.06
C GLU A 296 -68.72 18.42 29.03
N GLN A 297 -68.20 17.30 29.52
CA GLN A 297 -68.89 16.44 30.47
C GLN A 297 -69.11 17.14 31.82
N GLN A 298 -68.11 17.89 32.31
CA GLN A 298 -68.22 18.68 33.54
C GLN A 298 -69.21 19.85 33.36
N SER A 299 -69.17 20.54 32.23
CA SER A 299 -70.13 21.59 31.87
C SER A 299 -71.56 21.04 31.82
N TRP A 300 -71.77 19.90 31.16
CA TRP A 300 -73.07 19.23 31.09
C TRP A 300 -73.58 18.77 32.46
N ASN A 301 -72.71 18.18 33.29
CA ASN A 301 -73.05 17.79 34.67
C ASN A 301 -73.37 19.00 35.57
N SER A 302 -72.68 20.13 35.38
CA SER A 302 -72.93 21.38 36.12
C SER A 302 -74.26 22.04 35.72
N GLN A 303 -74.68 21.92 34.45
CA GLN A 303 -75.99 22.39 33.99
C GLN A 303 -77.16 21.52 34.51
N GLN A 304 -76.92 20.24 34.82
CA GLN A 304 -77.93 19.35 35.42
C GLN A 304 -78.08 19.48 36.94
N SER A 305 -77.15 20.18 37.60
CA SER A 305 -77.22 20.47 39.03
C SER A 305 -77.44 21.98 39.21
N PRO A 306 -78.69 22.49 39.15
CA PRO A 306 -78.92 23.89 39.49
C PRO A 306 -78.48 24.08 40.95
N THR A 307 -77.54 24.99 41.17
CA THR A 307 -77.28 25.53 42.50
C THR A 307 -78.60 26.07 43.04
N SER A 308 -79.16 25.37 44.02
CA SER A 308 -80.33 25.78 44.78
C SER A 308 -79.96 26.98 45.65
N ASP A 309 -79.79 28.16 45.05
CA ASP A 309 -79.53 29.41 45.75
C ASP A 309 -80.68 30.42 45.56
N GLY A 310 -81.48 30.56 46.63
CA GLY A 310 -82.35 31.70 46.97
C GLY A 310 -83.75 31.71 46.33
N GLN A 311 -84.85 31.99 47.03
CA GLN A 311 -85.03 32.88 48.19
C GLN A 311 -86.13 32.43 49.18
N ASN A 312 -85.85 32.81 50.41
CA ASN A 312 -86.60 32.86 51.67
C ASN A 312 -87.88 33.73 51.60
N THR A 313 -88.98 33.35 52.29
CA THR A 313 -89.76 34.15 53.29
C THR A 313 -91.19 33.64 53.54
N ARG A 314 -91.53 33.49 54.85
CA ARG A 314 -92.82 33.76 55.59
C ARG A 314 -94.12 33.11 55.06
N ASP A 315 -94.95 32.44 55.87
CA ASP A 315 -95.40 32.69 57.26
C ASP A 315 -95.42 31.43 58.14
#